data_AF-A0A926BH57-F1
#
_entry.id   AF-A0A926BH57-F1
#
_cell.length_a   1.000
_cell.length_b   1.000
_cell.length_c   1.000
_cell.angle_alpha   90.00
_cell.angle_beta   90.00
_cell.angle_gamma   90.00
#
_symmetry.space_group_name_H-M   'P 1'
#
loop_
_entity.id
_entity.type
_entity.pdbx_description
1 polymer ?
#
loop_
_entity_poly.entity_id
_entity_poly.type
_entity_poly.pdbx_seq_one_letter_code
_entity_poly.pdbx_strand_id
1 'polypeptide(L)'
;MTENKSFFRKNYRRFALNVGVILALSLAVWATFGGFRRAGGPIPASDRERLIQSTMPVVRAIRTYEEATRHPPATLADLVPRYLPRVPQPPPALCSGGDYLYAVESKRWRIGVAVRDERDGVLTYSSTGNYPPGKPGVSVERVGDWAYYHGNPF
;
A
#
# COMPACT_ATOMS: atom_id res chain seq x y z
N MET A 1 -72.69 -7.73 17.27
CA MET A 1 -71.40 -8.44 17.06
C MET A 1 -70.50 -7.53 16.22
N THR A 2 -69.97 -6.45 16.81
CA THR A 2 -69.36 -5.32 16.06
C THR A 2 -68.29 -4.57 16.87
N GLU A 3 -67.61 -5.23 17.81
CA GLU A 3 -66.74 -4.55 18.78
C GLU A 3 -65.31 -5.13 18.83
N ASN A 4 -64.72 -5.44 17.67
CA ASN A 4 -63.34 -5.95 17.61
C ASN A 4 -62.50 -5.39 16.44
N LYS A 5 -62.76 -4.15 16.01
CA LYS A 5 -61.92 -3.46 14.98
C LYS A 5 -61.09 -2.30 15.55
N SER A 6 -61.46 -1.77 16.71
CA SER A 6 -60.80 -0.63 17.35
C SER A 6 -59.48 -1.04 18.05
N PHE A 7 -59.44 -2.24 18.65
CA PHE A 7 -58.28 -2.71 19.39
C PHE A 7 -57.06 -2.96 18.50
N PHE A 8 -57.27 -3.55 17.31
CA PHE A 8 -56.18 -3.84 16.36
C PHE A 8 -55.50 -2.60 15.78
N ARG A 9 -56.24 -1.50 15.53
CA ARG A 9 -55.66 -0.26 14.97
C ARG A 9 -54.69 0.45 15.93
N LYS A 10 -54.91 0.36 17.24
CA LYS A 10 -54.10 1.06 18.24
C LYS A 10 -52.76 0.36 18.48
N ASN A 11 -52.76 -0.98 18.47
CA ASN A 11 -51.55 -1.78 18.60
C ASN A 11 -50.68 -1.74 17.33
N TYR A 12 -51.28 -1.70 16.14
CA TYR A 12 -50.54 -1.57 14.87
C TYR A 12 -49.76 -0.25 14.77
N ARG A 13 -50.33 0.86 15.24
CA ARG A 13 -49.65 2.16 15.27
C ARG A 13 -48.42 2.19 16.17
N ARG A 14 -48.48 1.55 17.34
CA ARG A 14 -47.34 1.46 18.26
C ARG A 14 -46.26 0.52 17.73
N PHE A 15 -46.65 -0.58 17.08
CA PHE A 15 -45.73 -1.50 16.45
C PHE A 15 -44.99 -0.87 15.27
N ALA A 16 -45.70 -0.16 14.38
CA ALA A 16 -45.11 0.55 13.24
C ALA A 16 -44.15 1.67 13.67
N LEU A 17 -44.46 2.40 14.75
CA LEU A 17 -43.59 3.45 15.28
C LEU A 17 -42.26 2.88 15.82
N ASN A 18 -42.34 1.76 16.57
CA ASN A 18 -41.16 1.11 17.14
C ASN A 18 -40.24 0.51 16.06
N VAL A 19 -40.83 -0.09 15.01
CA VAL A 19 -40.06 -0.61 13.86
C VAL A 19 -39.36 0.52 13.10
N GLY A 20 -40.04 1.65 12.89
CA GLY A 20 -39.44 2.82 12.24
C GLY A 20 -38.23 3.38 12.99
N VAL A 21 -38.30 3.44 14.33
CA VAL A 21 -37.18 3.91 15.17
C VAL A 21 -36.00 2.95 15.13
N ILE A 22 -36.24 1.63 15.18
CA ILE A 22 -35.16 0.63 15.09
C ILE A 22 -34.46 0.69 13.73
N LEU A 23 -35.20 0.86 12.63
CA LEU A 23 -34.62 1.03 11.30
C LEU A 23 -33.79 2.31 11.18
N ALA A 24 -34.30 3.43 11.72
CA ALA A 24 -33.58 4.71 11.71
C ALA A 24 -32.27 4.65 12.54
N LEU A 25 -32.31 3.99 13.70
CA LEU A 25 -31.11 3.79 14.53
C LEU A 25 -30.11 2.84 13.87
N SER A 26 -30.58 1.79 13.18
CA SER A 26 -29.70 0.86 12.45
C SER A 26 -28.96 1.55 11.29
N LEU A 27 -29.64 2.45 10.57
CA LEU A 27 -29.04 3.29 9.52
C LEU A 27 -28.03 4.29 10.09
N ALA A 28 -28.32 4.90 11.25
CA ALA A 28 -27.38 5.81 11.93
C ALA A 28 -26.12 5.10 12.43
N VAL A 29 -26.25 3.85 12.91
CA VAL A 29 -25.11 3.01 13.29
C VAL A 29 -24.30 2.63 12.05
N TRP A 30 -24.92 2.29 10.91
CA TRP A 30 -24.19 2.06 9.66
C TRP A 30 -23.46 3.31 9.14
N ALA A 31 -24.01 4.51 9.33
CA ALA A 31 -23.34 5.75 8.93
C ALA A 31 -22.15 6.14 9.84
N THR A 32 -22.11 5.63 11.08
CA THR A 32 -21.05 5.91 12.05
C THR A 32 -20.01 4.78 12.18
N PHE A 33 -20.41 3.53 12.00
CA PHE A 33 -19.55 2.34 12.02
C PHE A 33 -19.16 1.82 10.64
N GLY A 34 -19.93 2.15 9.59
CA GLY A 34 -19.53 1.97 8.20
C GLY A 34 -18.45 2.99 7.90
N GLY A 35 -17.25 2.68 8.38
CA GLY A 35 -16.11 3.56 8.37
C GLY A 35 -15.98 4.27 7.03
N PHE A 36 -15.61 5.55 7.13
CA PHE A 36 -14.79 6.22 6.15
C PHE A 36 -13.58 5.31 5.83
N ARG A 37 -13.80 4.28 5.02
CA ARG A 37 -12.77 3.77 4.13
C ARG A 37 -12.49 4.97 3.27
N ARG A 38 -11.47 5.74 3.65
CA ARG A 38 -10.84 6.68 2.72
C ARG A 38 -10.68 5.86 1.45
N ALA A 39 -11.39 6.23 0.40
CA ALA A 39 -11.10 5.74 -0.94
C ALA A 39 -9.65 6.14 -1.19
N GLY A 40 -8.75 5.22 -0.88
CA GLY A 40 -7.33 5.40 -0.77
C GLY A 40 -6.77 5.42 -2.17
N GLY A 41 -6.66 6.63 -2.69
CA GLY A 41 -5.91 6.87 -3.91
C GLY A 41 -4.45 6.44 -3.76
N PRO A 42 -3.71 6.41 -4.89
CA PRO A 42 -2.27 6.22 -4.87
C PRO A 42 -1.60 7.20 -3.90
N ILE A 43 -0.49 6.80 -3.28
CA ILE A 43 0.22 7.69 -2.35
C ILE A 43 0.60 9.01 -3.04
N PRO A 44 0.57 10.15 -2.32
CA PRO A 44 0.94 11.44 -2.89
C PRO A 44 2.32 11.44 -3.55
N ALA A 45 2.50 12.24 -4.60
CA ALA A 45 3.79 12.35 -5.29
C ALA A 45 4.93 12.79 -4.34
N SER A 46 4.62 13.64 -3.35
CA SER A 46 5.57 14.05 -2.30
C SER A 46 6.06 12.89 -1.44
N ASP A 47 5.20 11.90 -1.19
CA ASP A 47 5.55 10.72 -0.38
C ASP A 47 6.35 9.72 -1.20
N ARG A 48 6.04 9.59 -2.51
CA ARG A 48 6.89 8.84 -3.46
C ARG A 48 8.30 9.42 -3.49
N GLU A 49 8.42 10.74 -3.59
CA GLU A 49 9.71 11.42 -3.61
C GLU A 49 10.50 11.18 -2.31
N ARG A 50 9.85 11.27 -1.14
CA ARG A 50 10.49 10.94 0.15
C ARG A 50 10.99 9.50 0.20
N LEU A 51 10.22 8.55 -0.32
CA LEU A 51 10.63 7.15 -0.41
C LEU A 51 11.86 6.97 -1.30
N ILE A 52 11.88 7.61 -2.47
CA ILE A 52 13.04 7.63 -3.37
C ILE A 52 14.27 8.16 -2.63
N GLN A 53 14.16 9.35 -2.04
CA GLN A 53 15.26 10.00 -1.33
C GLN A 53 15.81 9.14 -0.19
N SER A 54 14.93 8.49 0.57
CA SER A 54 15.33 7.59 1.67
C SER A 54 16.03 6.31 1.18
N THR A 55 15.73 5.86 -0.03
CA THR A 55 16.28 4.61 -0.60
C THR A 55 17.54 4.85 -1.43
N MET A 56 17.74 6.07 -1.92
CA MET A 56 18.91 6.46 -2.74
C MET A 56 20.27 6.09 -2.12
N PRO A 57 20.52 6.22 -0.81
CA PRO A 57 21.78 5.77 -0.22
C PRO A 57 22.07 4.28 -0.46
N VAL A 58 21.05 3.42 -0.39
CA VAL A 58 21.19 1.97 -0.64
C VAL A 58 21.46 1.70 -2.10
N VAL A 59 20.73 2.35 -3.00
CA VAL A 59 20.96 2.28 -4.45
C VAL A 59 22.39 2.66 -4.82
N ARG A 60 22.91 3.75 -4.25
CA ARG A 60 24.31 4.18 -4.46
C ARG A 60 25.30 3.15 -3.94
N ALA A 61 25.08 2.61 -2.74
CA ALA A 61 25.95 1.60 -2.17
C ALA A 61 26.00 0.31 -3.00
N ILE A 62 24.86 -0.15 -3.51
CA ILE A 62 24.78 -1.30 -4.43
C ILE A 62 25.59 -1.03 -5.70
N ARG A 63 25.45 0.16 -6.31
CA ARG A 63 26.23 0.53 -7.49
C ARG A 63 27.72 0.54 -7.21
N THR A 64 28.16 1.16 -6.11
CA THR A 64 29.58 1.19 -5.73
C THR A 64 30.13 -0.22 -5.43
N TYR A 65 29.33 -1.09 -4.82
CA TYR A 65 29.67 -2.51 -4.63
C TYR A 65 29.86 -3.21 -5.99
N GLU A 66 28.92 -3.02 -6.92
CA GLU A 66 28.95 -3.62 -8.25
C GLU A 66 30.15 -3.14 -9.08
N GLU A 67 30.47 -1.85 -9.02
CA GLU A 67 31.65 -1.28 -9.68
C GLU A 67 32.95 -1.90 -9.16
N ALA A 68 33.05 -2.10 -7.84
CA ALA A 68 34.24 -2.65 -7.20
C ALA A 68 34.43 -4.16 -7.41
N THR A 69 33.33 -4.93 -7.45
CA THR A 69 33.37 -6.40 -7.46
C THR A 69 32.94 -7.01 -8.79
N ARG A 70 32.46 -6.17 -9.72
CA ARG A 70 31.87 -6.56 -11.02
C ARG A 70 30.62 -7.44 -10.90
N HIS A 71 30.03 -7.51 -9.71
CA HIS A 71 28.83 -8.29 -9.39
C HIS A 71 27.95 -7.52 -8.40
N PRO A 72 26.60 -7.60 -8.51
CA PRO A 72 25.75 -7.08 -7.46
C PRO A 72 25.97 -7.85 -6.14
N PRO A 73 25.70 -7.23 -4.98
CA PRO A 73 25.73 -7.94 -3.70
C PRO A 73 24.66 -9.04 -3.71
N ALA A 74 24.92 -10.17 -3.06
CA ALA A 74 23.93 -11.23 -2.97
C ALA A 74 22.81 -10.83 -2.01
N THR A 75 23.15 -10.09 -0.96
CA THR A 75 22.23 -9.55 0.03
C THR A 75 22.58 -8.11 0.39
N LEU A 76 21.62 -7.35 0.94
CA LEU A 76 21.93 -5.98 1.40
C LEU A 76 22.92 -5.95 2.59
N ALA A 77 23.11 -7.07 3.30
CA ALA A 77 24.09 -7.17 4.37
C ALA A 77 25.54 -7.09 3.85
N ASP A 78 25.79 -7.52 2.60
CA ASP A 78 27.12 -7.48 1.97
C ASP A 78 27.62 -6.04 1.74
N LEU A 79 26.72 -5.06 1.83
CA LEU A 79 27.06 -3.63 1.75
C LEU A 79 27.72 -3.11 3.03
N VAL A 80 27.54 -3.80 4.16
CA VAL A 80 27.95 -3.35 5.48
C VAL A 80 29.25 -4.07 5.90
N PRO A 81 30.19 -3.39 6.57
CA PRO A 81 30.21 -1.96 6.87
C PRO A 81 30.85 -1.11 5.76
N ARG A 82 31.40 -1.74 4.72
CA ARG A 82 32.34 -1.11 3.78
C ARG A 82 31.70 -0.03 2.90
N TYR A 83 30.47 -0.25 2.43
CA TYR A 83 29.76 0.66 1.52
C TYR A 83 28.66 1.45 2.24
N LEU A 84 28.16 0.92 3.35
CA LEU A 84 27.23 1.58 4.27
C LEU A 84 27.56 1.21 5.73
N PRO A 85 27.44 2.15 6.68
CA PRO A 85 27.62 1.83 8.10
C PRO A 85 26.54 0.87 8.63
N ARG A 86 25.33 0.96 8.07
CA ARG A 86 24.20 0.06 8.27
C ARG A 86 23.23 0.22 7.09
N VAL A 87 22.41 -0.79 6.83
CA VAL A 87 21.31 -0.67 5.87
C VAL A 87 20.21 0.21 6.50
N PRO A 88 19.89 1.39 5.93
CA PRO A 88 18.79 2.21 6.43
C PRO A 88 17.46 1.46 6.25
N GLN A 89 16.47 1.73 7.10
CA GLN A 89 15.12 1.18 6.89
C GLN A 89 14.26 2.16 6.09
N PRO A 90 13.33 1.65 5.25
CA PRO A 90 12.29 2.47 4.64
C PRO A 90 11.46 3.22 5.70
N PRO A 91 10.95 4.43 5.41
CA PRO A 91 10.07 5.18 6.31
C PRO A 91 8.81 4.38 6.71
N PRO A 92 8.64 3.96 7.98
CA PRO A 92 7.57 3.05 8.38
C PRO A 92 6.16 3.65 8.27
N ALA A 93 6.06 4.98 8.19
CA ALA A 93 4.80 5.68 7.96
C ALA A 93 4.26 5.51 6.53
N LEU A 94 5.15 5.28 5.56
CA LEU A 94 4.84 5.20 4.14
C LEU A 94 4.85 3.76 3.59
N CYS A 95 5.33 2.81 4.39
CA CYS A 95 5.57 1.44 3.95
C CYS A 95 4.63 0.44 4.65
N SER A 96 4.17 -0.56 3.89
CA SER A 96 3.39 -1.68 4.44
C SER A 96 4.27 -2.73 5.11
N GLY A 97 5.60 -2.69 4.86
CA GLY A 97 6.61 -3.52 5.52
C GLY A 97 7.78 -2.70 6.06
N GLY A 98 8.67 -3.36 6.81
CA GLY A 98 9.88 -2.75 7.39
C GLY A 98 11.15 -2.92 6.57
N ASP A 99 11.11 -3.73 5.51
CA ASP A 99 12.30 -4.17 4.77
C ASP A 99 12.22 -3.85 3.28
N TYR A 100 13.38 -3.79 2.63
CA TYR A 100 13.50 -3.68 1.19
C TYR A 100 13.22 -5.02 0.50
N LEU A 101 12.51 -4.97 -0.63
CA LEU A 101 12.37 -6.08 -1.56
C LEU A 101 13.59 -6.08 -2.49
N TYR A 102 14.62 -6.86 -2.17
CA TYR A 102 15.84 -6.94 -2.99
C TYR A 102 15.89 -8.25 -3.78
N ALA A 103 16.19 -8.15 -5.08
CA ALA A 103 16.32 -9.31 -5.95
C ALA A 103 17.48 -9.14 -6.93
N VAL A 104 18.17 -10.25 -7.20
CA VAL A 104 19.29 -10.34 -8.16
C VAL A 104 18.98 -11.42 -9.18
N GLU A 105 19.12 -11.09 -10.47
CA GLU A 105 18.88 -12.01 -11.58
C GLU A 105 19.90 -11.73 -12.70
N SER A 106 20.72 -12.72 -13.05
CA SER A 106 21.69 -12.62 -14.16
C SER A 106 22.55 -11.34 -14.13
N LYS A 107 23.15 -11.03 -12.97
CA LYS A 107 23.94 -9.81 -12.68
C LYS A 107 23.15 -8.49 -12.70
N ARG A 108 21.84 -8.53 -12.92
CA ARG A 108 20.96 -7.37 -12.78
C ARG A 108 20.34 -7.42 -11.39
N TRP A 109 19.99 -6.27 -10.86
CA TRP A 109 19.37 -6.20 -9.54
C TRP A 109 18.21 -5.20 -9.53
N ARG A 110 17.26 -5.45 -8.65
CA ARG A 110 16.14 -4.55 -8.37
C ARG A 110 16.02 -4.40 -6.87
N ILE A 111 15.63 -3.21 -6.44
CA ILE A 111 15.27 -2.92 -5.06
C ILE A 111 13.91 -2.25 -5.05
N GLY A 112 13.01 -2.76 -4.23
CA GLY A 112 11.66 -2.28 -4.07
C GLY A 112 11.34 -1.91 -2.63
N VAL A 113 10.36 -1.05 -2.47
CA VAL A 113 9.75 -0.74 -1.18
C VAL A 113 8.25 -0.94 -1.31
N ALA A 114 7.69 -1.83 -0.48
CA ALA A 114 6.25 -2.01 -0.39
C ALA A 114 5.62 -0.77 0.24
N VAL A 115 4.70 -0.15 -0.48
CA VAL A 115 4.05 1.09 -0.12
C VAL A 115 2.76 0.77 0.63
N ARG A 116 2.48 1.56 1.67
CA ARG A 116 1.20 1.50 2.36
C ARG A 116 0.15 2.26 1.55
N ASP A 117 -0.48 1.55 0.62
CA ASP A 117 -1.63 2.01 -0.16
C ASP A 117 -2.72 0.92 -0.23
N GLU A 118 -3.82 1.17 -0.96
CA GLU A 118 -4.93 0.21 -1.07
C GLU A 118 -4.65 -1.03 -1.91
N ARG A 119 -3.62 -0.99 -2.75
CA ARG A 119 -3.33 -2.01 -3.75
C ARG A 119 -2.03 -2.76 -3.46
N ASP A 120 -1.43 -2.57 -2.29
CA ASP A 120 -0.11 -3.09 -1.94
C ASP A 120 0.93 -2.72 -3.01
N GLY A 121 0.91 -1.46 -3.44
CA GLY A 121 1.80 -0.96 -4.47
C GLY A 121 3.27 -1.06 -4.07
N VAL A 122 4.13 -1.07 -5.08
CA VAL A 122 5.58 -1.17 -4.86
C VAL A 122 6.32 -0.12 -5.67
N LEU A 123 7.15 0.67 -4.99
CA LEU A 123 8.09 1.58 -5.61
C LEU A 123 9.41 0.84 -5.85
N THR A 124 9.80 0.67 -7.11
CA THR A 124 10.92 -0.18 -7.52
C THR A 124 11.96 0.61 -8.30
N TYR A 125 13.22 0.31 -8.02
CA TYR A 125 14.38 0.68 -8.81
C TYR A 125 15.00 -0.54 -9.48
N SER A 126 15.34 -0.42 -10.76
CA SER A 126 15.98 -1.47 -11.57
C SER A 126 17.33 -0.97 -12.07
N SER A 127 18.39 -1.76 -11.88
CA SER A 127 19.74 -1.41 -12.35
C SER A 127 19.81 -1.21 -13.87
N THR A 128 18.87 -1.80 -14.60
CA THR A 128 18.77 -1.69 -16.07
C THR A 128 17.83 -0.58 -16.54
N GLY A 129 17.07 0.05 -15.64
CA GLY A 129 16.01 0.99 -16.01
C GLY A 129 14.83 0.35 -16.77
N ASN A 130 14.86 -0.98 -16.96
CA ASN A 130 13.78 -1.75 -17.57
C ASN A 130 12.78 -2.18 -16.49
N TYR A 131 11.51 -1.89 -16.74
CA TYR A 131 10.38 -2.19 -15.86
C TYR A 131 9.28 -2.81 -16.72
N PRO A 132 9.16 -4.14 -16.74
CA PRO A 132 8.13 -4.79 -17.54
C PRO A 132 6.74 -4.39 -17.02
N PRO A 133 5.72 -4.40 -17.90
CA PRO A 133 4.34 -4.24 -17.47
C PRO A 133 4.02 -5.33 -16.42
N GLY A 134 3.24 -4.95 -15.41
CA GLY A 134 2.83 -5.88 -14.36
C GLY A 134 1.89 -6.98 -14.88
N LYS A 135 1.50 -7.90 -13.99
CA LYS A 135 0.44 -8.89 -14.25
C LYS A 135 -0.89 -8.16 -14.58
N PRO A 136 -1.86 -8.82 -15.26
CA PRO A 136 -3.17 -8.21 -15.51
C PRO A 136 -3.77 -7.58 -14.24
N GLY A 137 -4.19 -6.32 -14.32
CA GLY A 137 -4.69 -5.54 -13.17
C GLY A 137 -3.65 -4.71 -12.43
N VAL A 138 -2.35 -4.85 -12.73
CA VAL A 138 -1.27 -4.02 -12.19
C VAL A 138 -0.85 -2.98 -13.23
N SER A 139 -1.06 -1.69 -12.93
CA SER A 139 -0.54 -0.60 -13.76
C SER A 139 0.83 -0.13 -13.27
N VAL A 140 1.67 0.32 -14.19
CA VAL A 140 3.03 0.81 -13.89
C VAL A 140 3.11 2.28 -14.24
N GLU A 141 3.57 3.10 -13.29
CA GLU A 141 3.83 4.52 -13.47
C GLU A 141 5.33 4.78 -13.39
N ARG A 142 5.90 5.51 -14.35
CA ARG A 142 7.30 5.93 -14.31
C ARG A 142 7.45 7.16 -13.41
N VAL A 143 8.38 7.11 -12.47
CA VAL A 143 8.70 8.19 -11.53
C VAL A 143 10.20 8.47 -11.62
N GLY A 144 10.59 9.25 -12.63
CA GLY A 144 12.01 9.44 -12.98
C GLY A 144 12.68 8.11 -13.34
N ASP A 145 13.75 7.78 -12.61
CA ASP A 145 14.48 6.51 -12.76
C ASP A 145 13.78 5.31 -12.11
N TRP A 146 12.69 5.53 -11.38
CA TRP A 146 11.94 4.53 -10.63
C TRP A 146 10.65 4.15 -11.37
N ALA A 147 10.05 3.04 -10.97
CA ALA A 147 8.69 2.68 -11.35
C ALA A 147 7.85 2.40 -10.12
N TYR A 148 6.63 2.94 -10.11
CA TYR A 148 5.63 2.64 -9.10
C TYR A 148 4.57 1.70 -9.68
N TYR A 149 4.46 0.52 -9.09
CA TYR A 149 3.48 -0.50 -9.45
C TYR A 149 2.24 -0.29 -8.59
N HIS A 150 1.10 -0.03 -9.22
CA HIS A 150 -0.20 0.14 -8.58
C HIS A 150 -0.85 -1.24 -8.38
N GLY A 151 -0.33 -2.01 -7.43
CA GLY A 151 -0.57 -3.45 -7.32
C GLY A 151 0.72 -4.18 -6.98
N ASN A 152 0.64 -5.32 -6.30
CA ASN A 152 1.82 -6.16 -6.08
C ASN A 152 2.31 -6.79 -7.40
N PRO A 153 3.53 -6.46 -7.90
CA PRO A 153 4.04 -7.01 -9.16
C PRO A 153 4.77 -8.34 -9.00
N PHE A 154 5.07 -8.77 -7.77
CA PHE A 154 5.81 -10.00 -7.48
C PHE A 154 4.87 -11.21 -7.43
#